data_AF-A0A3C0B0N8-F1
#
_entry.id   AF-A0A3C0B0N8-F1
#
_cell.length_a   1.000
_cell.length_b   1.000
_cell.length_c   1.000
_cell.angle_alpha   90.00
_cell.angle_beta   90.00
_cell.angle_gamma   90.00
#
_symmetry.space_group_name_H-M   'P 1'
#
loop_
_entity.id
_entity.type
_entity.pdbx_description
1 polymer ?
#
loop_
_entity_poly.entity_id
_entity_poly.type
_entity_poly.pdbx_seq_one_letter_code
_entity_poly.pdbx_strand_id
1 'polypeptide(L)' 'MPTDCISYQNSGYFSSLINDYLDKKNNLQSLYNRFPNLENFEAQIIEKEINFNGNGNV' A
#
# COMPACT_ATOMS: atom_id res chain seq x y z
N MET A 1 6.74 11.32 29.21
CA MET A 1 7.91 10.63 28.62
C MET A 1 7.98 11.03 27.16
N PRO A 2 9.13 11.46 26.63
CA PRO A 2 9.27 11.56 25.18
C PRO A 2 9.21 10.12 24.65
N THR A 3 8.21 9.80 23.84
CA THR A 3 8.22 8.55 23.09
C THR A 3 9.34 8.64 22.09
N ASP A 4 10.37 7.82 22.25
CA ASP A 4 11.45 7.65 21.29
C ASP A 4 10.86 7.04 20.00
N CYS A 5 10.31 7.89 19.14
CA CYS A 5 9.74 7.49 17.86
C CYS A 5 10.87 7.45 16.82
N ILE A 6 11.08 6.27 16.25
CA ILE A 6 11.93 6.10 15.07
C ILE A 6 11.01 6.12 13.85
N SER A 7 11.36 6.88 12.82
CA SER A 7 10.62 6.84 11.57
C SER A 7 10.74 5.45 10.93
N TYR A 8 9.70 5.00 10.22
CA TYR A 8 9.70 3.67 9.62
C TYR A 8 10.87 3.49 8.63
N GLN A 9 11.28 4.54 7.93
CA GLN A 9 12.42 4.53 7.01
C GLN A 9 13.74 4.24 7.73
N ASN A 10 13.90 4.76 8.95
CA ASN A 10 15.13 4.62 9.75
C ASN A 10 15.09 3.39 10.66
N SER A 11 13.99 2.63 10.65
CA SER A 11 13.81 1.47 11.52
C SER A 11 14.66 0.26 11.10
N GLY A 12 15.13 0.22 9.85
CA GLY A 12 15.91 -0.89 9.29
C GLY A 12 15.10 -2.16 9.01
N TYR A 13 13.79 -2.18 9.29
CA TYR A 13 12.93 -3.36 9.11
C TYR A 13 12.33 -3.47 7.69
N PHE A 14 12.20 -2.35 6.99
CA PHE A 14 11.59 -2.33 5.65
C PHE A 14 12.65 -2.32 4.56
N SER A 15 12.40 -3.08 3.49
CA SER A 15 13.22 -3.01 2.28
C SER A 15 13.09 -1.64 1.62
N SER A 16 14.07 -1.27 0.78
CA SER A 16 14.01 -0.04 -0.01
C SER A 16 12.73 0.05 -0.85
N LEU A 17 12.28 -1.06 -1.41
CA LEU A 17 11.03 -1.14 -2.17
C LEU A 17 9.80 -0.78 -1.32
N ILE A 18 9.72 -1.28 -0.09
CA ILE A 18 8.59 -0.98 0.80
C ILE A 18 8.64 0.47 1.28
N ASN A 19 9.82 1.00 1.58
CA ASN A 19 9.97 2.43 1.88
C ASN A 19 9.50 3.30 0.71
N ASP A 20 9.93 2.97 -0.52
CA ASP A 20 9.50 3.68 -1.74
C ASP A 20 7.98 3.61 -1.97
N TYR A 21 7.35 2.49 -1.62
CA TYR A 21 5.90 2.31 -1.71
C TYR A 21 5.15 3.17 -0.67
N LEU A 22 5.64 3.19 0.57
CA LEU A 22 5.09 4.02 1.65
C LEU A 22 5.28 5.52 1.37
N ASP A 23 6.42 5.90 0.77
CA ASP A 23 6.73 7.25 0.31
C ASP A 23 6.00 7.64 -0.99
N LYS A 24 5.24 6.72 -1.61
CA LYS A 24 4.45 6.93 -2.84
C LYS A 24 5.30 7.44 -4.02
N LYS A 25 6.49 6.88 -4.20
CA LYS A 25 7.39 7.35 -5.27
C LYS A 25 6.80 7.03 -6.66
N ASN A 26 6.85 8.02 -7.56
CA ASN A 26 6.26 7.94 -8.90
C ASN A 26 6.83 6.79 -9.77
N ASN A 27 8.07 6.35 -9.52
CA ASN A 27 8.69 5.23 -10.24
C ASN A 27 7.98 3.89 -9.98
N LEU A 28 7.26 3.76 -8.86
CA LEU A 28 6.51 2.56 -8.51
C LEU A 28 5.07 2.57 -9.03
N GLN A 29 4.61 3.68 -9.59
CA GLN A 29 3.22 3.83 -10.02
C GLN A 29 2.86 2.90 -11.20
N SER A 30 3.83 2.51 -12.02
CA SER A 30 3.63 1.49 -13.07
C SER A 30 3.49 0.07 -12.50
N LEU A 31 4.03 -0.19 -11.30
CA LEU A 31 4.01 -1.50 -10.66
C LEU A 31 2.81 -1.67 -9.71
N TYR A 32 2.34 -0.57 -9.12
CA TYR A 32 1.23 -0.56 -8.16
C TYR A 32 0.09 0.32 -8.65
N ASN A 33 -1.09 -0.29 -8.78
CA ASN A 33 -2.31 0.40 -9.18
C ASN A 33 -2.74 1.48 -8.15
N ARG A 34 -2.51 1.22 -6.86
CA ARG A 34 -2.93 2.09 -5.76
C ARG A 34 -1.87 2.11 -4.64
N PHE A 35 -1.63 3.31 -4.10
CA PHE A 35 -0.73 3.56 -2.97
C PHE A 35 -1.44 3.45 -1.62
N PRO A 36 -0.71 3.35 -0.48
CA PRO A 36 -1.31 3.15 0.84
C PRO A 36 -1.86 4.46 1.41
N ASN A 37 -2.94 4.98 0.80
CA ASN A 37 -3.75 6.07 1.36
C ASN A 37 -5.15 5.51 1.70
N LEU A 38 -5.85 6.16 2.62
CA LEU A 38 -7.13 5.67 3.14
C LEU A 38 -8.18 5.49 2.02
N GLU A 39 -8.27 6.47 1.12
CA GLU A 39 -9.21 6.48 -0.02
C GLU A 39 -8.95 5.33 -1.01
N ASN A 40 -7.68 4.99 -1.23
CA ASN A 40 -7.25 3.90 -2.10
C ASN A 40 -7.56 2.55 -1.48
N PHE A 41 -7.51 2.42 -0.14
CA PHE A 41 -7.91 1.18 0.52
C PHE A 41 -9.38 0.88 0.27
N GLU A 42 -10.25 1.87 0.42
CA GLU A 42 -11.68 1.71 0.11
C GLU A 42 -11.89 1.28 -1.35
N ALA A 43 -11.29 2.01 -2.29
CA ALA A 43 -11.39 1.68 -3.71
C ALA A 43 -10.80 0.29 -4.03
N GLN A 44 -9.73 -0.12 -3.33
CA GLN A 44 -9.13 -1.44 -3.49
C GLN A 44 -10.02 -2.56 -2.94
N ILE A 45 -10.75 -2.33 -1.85
CA ILE A 45 -11.70 -3.29 -1.29
C ILE A 45 -12.84 -3.51 -2.29
N ILE A 46 -13.45 -2.44 -2.80
CA ILE A 46 -14.54 -2.52 -3.78
C ILE A 46 -14.06 -3.24 -5.06
N GLU A 47 -12.90 -2.87 -5.58
CA GLU A 47 -12.29 -3.51 -6.75
C GLU A 47 -12.07 -5.01 -6.53
N LYS A 48 -11.58 -5.41 -5.36
CA LYS A 48 -11.36 -6.82 -5.01
C LYS A 48 -12.67 -7.58 -4.82
N GLU A 49 -13.68 -6.97 -4.22
CA GLU A 49 -15.00 -7.57 -4.04
C GLU A 49 -15.65 -7.93 -5.39
N ILE A 50 -15.61 -6.98 -6.34
CA ILE A 50 -16.11 -7.18 -7.71
C ILE A 50 -15.33 -8.31 -8.41
N ASN A 51 -13.99 -8.28 -8.34
CA ASN A 51 -13.14 -9.28 -8.99
C ASN A 51 -13.29 -10.68 -8.38
N PHE A 52 -13.51 -10.78 -7.07
CA PHE A 52 -13.71 -12.05 -6.38
C PHE A 52 -15.02 -12.71 -6.82
N ASN A 53 -16.11 -11.93 -6.85
CA ASN A 53 -17.43 -12.43 -7.25
C ASN A 53 -17.55 -12.71 -8.75
N GLY A 54 -16.70 -12.10 -9.59
CA GLY A 54 -16.66 -12.31 -11.03
C GLY A 54 -16.11 -13.66 -11.51
N ASN A 55 -15.52 -14.47 -10.61
CA ASN A 55 -14.89 -15.76 -10.96
C ASN A 55 -15.52 -16.97 -10.25
N GLY A 56 -16.67 -16.80 -9.60
CA GLY A 56 -17.27 -17.82 -8.72
C GLY A 56 -18.59 -18.44 -9.19
N ASN A 57 -19.25 -17.94 -10.24
CA ASN A 57 -20.49 -18.53 -10.74
C ASN A 57 -20.66 -18.31 -12.26
N VAL A 58 -20.14 -19.24 -13.05
CA VAL A 58 -20.71 -19.66 -14.34
C VAL A 58 -20.86 -21.17 -14.32
#